data_AF-A0A024DBF0-F1
#
_entry.id   AF-A0A024DBF0-F1
#
_cell.length_a   1.000
_cell.length_b   1.000
_cell.length_c   1.000
_cell.angle_alpha   90.00
_cell.angle_beta   90.00
_cell.angle_gamma   90.00
#
_symmetry.space_group_name_H-M   'P 1'
#
loop_
_entity.id
_entity.type
_entity.pdbx_description
1 polymer ?
#
loop_
_entity_poly.entity_id
_entity_poly.type
_entity_poly.pdbx_seq_one_letter_code
_entity_poly.pdbx_strand_id
1 'polypeptide(L)' 'FGSFVDKTVLPFVNTHPDKLRNPCPNKEKECQPPFAFRHVLKLTNNSNQFQTEVGKQLISGNLDAPEGGLDAMMQVAACP' A
#
# COMPACT_ATOMS: atom_id res chain seq x y z
N PHE A 1 -11.58 3.18 4.63
CA PHE A 1 -10.18 2.80 4.88
C PHE A 1 -9.50 2.49 3.56
N GLY A 2 -8.28 2.98 3.39
CA GLY A 2 -7.42 2.68 2.26
C GLY A 2 -5.96 2.66 2.72
N SER A 3 -5.10 2.11 1.89
CA SER A 3 -3.65 2.01 2.13
C SER A 3 -2.88 2.57 0.95
N PHE A 4 -1.62 2.94 1.17
CA PHE A 4 -0.73 3.50 0.15
C PHE A 4 0.71 3.08 0.46
N VAL A 5 1.56 3.10 -0.58
CA VAL A 5 3.02 2.98 -0.47
C VAL A 5 3.62 4.11 -1.31
N ASP A 6 3.95 3.83 -2.56
CA ASP A 6 4.45 4.83 -3.52
C ASP A 6 4.21 4.37 -4.97
N LYS A 7 4.52 5.23 -5.93
CA LYS A 7 4.48 4.92 -7.37
C LYS A 7 5.41 3.76 -7.67
N THR A 8 4.91 2.76 -8.40
CA THR A 8 5.64 1.51 -8.71
C THR A 8 6.61 1.66 -9.87
N VAL A 9 7.41 2.72 -9.85
CA VAL A 9 8.42 3.05 -10.86
C VAL A 9 9.71 3.49 -10.18
N LEU A 10 10.85 3.36 -10.87
CA LEU A 10 12.11 3.91 -10.38
C LEU A 10 12.07 5.46 -10.38
N PRO A 11 12.74 6.13 -9.43
CA PRO A 11 13.57 5.58 -8.36
C PRO A 11 12.82 5.23 -7.07
N PHE A 12 11.49 5.39 -7.02
CA PHE A 12 10.70 5.18 -5.80
C PHE A 12 10.66 3.71 -5.38
N VAL A 13 10.55 2.80 -6.36
CA VAL A 13 10.48 1.35 -6.11
C VAL A 13 11.54 0.63 -6.95
N ASN A 14 12.16 -0.40 -6.39
CA ASN A 14 13.04 -1.29 -7.13
C ASN A 14 12.23 -2.20 -8.08
N THR A 15 12.30 -1.92 -9.38
CA THR A 15 11.54 -2.64 -10.43
C THR A 15 12.15 -3.97 -10.85
N HIS A 16 13.19 -4.47 -10.16
CA HIS A 16 13.68 -5.83 -10.37
C HIS A 16 12.57 -6.84 -10.06
N PRO A 17 12.31 -7.85 -10.92
CA PRO A 17 11.16 -8.75 -10.77
C PRO A 17 11.01 -9.39 -9.37
N ASP A 18 12.12 -9.83 -8.77
CA ASP A 18 12.11 -10.40 -7.42
C ASP A 18 11.71 -9.39 -6.33
N LYS A 19 12.11 -8.13 -6.49
CA LYS A 19 11.82 -7.04 -5.56
C LYS A 19 10.40 -6.51 -5.71
N LEU A 20 9.83 -6.59 -6.90
CA LEU A 20 8.39 -6.34 -7.09
C LEU A 20 7.53 -7.41 -6.42
N ARG A 21 7.99 -8.66 -6.36
CA ARG A 21 7.26 -9.75 -5.67
C ARG A 21 7.40 -9.67 -4.15
N ASN A 22 8.60 -9.37 -3.65
CA ASN A 22 8.85 -9.14 -2.23
C ASN A 22 9.78 -7.92 -2.04
N PRO A 23 9.22 -6.73 -1.73
CA PRO A 23 10.01 -5.50 -1.58
C PRO A 23 10.77 -5.45 -0.27
N CYS A 24 10.46 -6.32 0.70
CA CYS A 24 11.08 -6.27 2.02
C CYS A 24 12.58 -6.60 1.98
N PRO A 25 13.39 -5.93 2.81
CA PRO A 25 14.84 -6.15 2.84
C PRO A 25 15.19 -7.55 3.35
N ASN A 26 14.44 -8.05 4.36
CA ASN A 26 14.54 -9.42 4.81
C ASN A 26 13.63 -10.33 3.96
N LYS A 27 14.23 -11.25 3.20
CA LYS A 27 13.51 -12.19 2.31
C LYS A 27 12.63 -13.19 3.05
N GLU A 28 12.90 -13.45 4.33
CA GLU A 28 12.11 -14.37 5.16
C GLU A 28 10.80 -13.74 5.66
N LYS A 29 10.67 -12.41 5.57
CA LYS A 29 9.41 -11.73 5.84
C LYS A 29 8.60 -11.64 4.56
N GLU A 30 7.41 -12.21 4.60
CA GLU A 30 6.44 -12.07 3.53
C GLU A 30 5.84 -10.67 3.55
N CYS A 31 5.96 -9.96 2.43
CA CYS A 31 5.45 -8.60 2.24
C CYS A 31 4.69 -8.54 0.93
N GLN A 32 3.65 -7.71 0.89
CA GLN A 32 2.90 -7.53 -0.34
C GLN A 32 3.69 -6.67 -1.35
N PRO A 33 3.52 -6.91 -2.66
CA PRO A 33 4.05 -6.05 -3.72
C PRO A 33 3.72 -4.57 -3.51
N PRO A 34 4.59 -3.64 -3.93
CA PRO A 34 4.36 -2.20 -3.81
C PRO A 34 3.18 -1.75 -4.67
N PHE A 35 2.48 -0.71 -4.21
CA PHE A 35 1.33 -0.11 -4.90
C PHE A 35 1.17 1.35 -4.50
N ALA A 36 0.65 2.19 -5.41
CA ALA A 36 0.48 3.61 -5.12
C ALA A 36 -0.63 3.85 -4.08
N PHE A 37 -1.88 3.48 -4.41
CA PHE A 37 -3.02 3.62 -3.51
C PHE A 37 -4.03 2.49 -3.74
N ARG A 38 -4.63 1.99 -2.66
CA ARG A 38 -5.73 1.02 -2.70
C ARG A 38 -6.84 1.45 -1.75
N HIS A 39 -8.02 1.68 -2.30
CA HIS A 39 -9.24 1.82 -1.50
C HIS A 39 -9.73 0.43 -1.08
N VAL A 40 -9.72 0.12 0.22
CA VAL A 40 -10.01 -1.23 0.72
C VAL A 40 -11.45 -1.35 1.23
N LEU A 41 -11.90 -0.37 1.99
CA LEU A 41 -13.22 -0.41 2.64
C LEU A 41 -13.91 0.95 2.54
N LYS A 42 -15.09 0.98 1.93
CA LYS A 42 -15.96 2.15 1.90
C LYS A 42 -16.42 2.51 3.32
N LEU A 43 -16.72 3.80 3.56
CA LEU A 43 -17.30 4.25 4.82
C LEU A 43 -18.56 3.43 5.14
N THR A 44 -18.62 2.90 6.36
CA THR A 44 -19.63 1.96 6.82
C THR A 44 -19.82 2.07 8.33
N ASN A 45 -21.02 1.77 8.82
CA ASN A 45 -21.31 1.69 10.26
C ASN A 45 -20.92 0.33 10.86
N ASN A 46 -20.42 -0.61 10.05
CA ASN A 46 -20.05 -1.95 10.49
C ASN A 46 -18.61 -1.99 11.05
N SER A 47 -18.47 -1.91 12.37
CA SER A 47 -17.17 -1.96 13.06
C SER A 47 -16.43 -3.28 12.89
N ASN A 48 -17.14 -4.41 12.90
CA ASN A 48 -16.54 -5.75 12.73
C ASN A 48 -15.95 -5.92 11.33
N GLN A 49 -16.62 -5.36 10.32
CA GLN A 49 -16.08 -5.33 8.95
C GLN A 49 -14.78 -4.53 8.91
N PHE A 50 -14.74 -3.35 9.53
CA PHE A 50 -13.53 -2.54 9.61
C PHE A 50 -12.38 -3.30 10.30
N GLN A 51 -12.63 -3.91 11.46
CA GLN A 51 -11.62 -4.69 12.18
C GLN A 51 -11.07 -5.83 11.33
N THR A 52 -11.96 -6.55 10.63
CA THR A 52 -11.59 -7.67 9.76
C THR A 52 -10.76 -7.21 8.57
N GLU A 53 -11.17 -6.14 7.87
CA GLU A 53 -10.45 -5.64 6.69
C GLU A 53 -9.10 -5.02 7.03
N VAL A 54 -8.96 -4.37 8.20
CA VAL A 54 -7.66 -3.90 8.71
C VAL A 54 -6.74 -5.09 9.03
N GLY A 55 -7.26 -6.13 9.68
CA GLY A 55 -6.47 -7.32 10.04
C GLY A 55 -5.95 -8.14 8.83
N LYS A 56 -6.57 -8.00 7.66
CA LYS A 56 -6.13 -8.65 6.41
C LYS A 56 -4.96 -7.96 5.70
N GLN A 57 -4.59 -6.75 6.12
CA GLN A 57 -3.54 -5.99 5.43
C GLN A 57 -2.15 -6.54 5.75
N LEU A 58 -1.27 -6.55 4.75
CA LEU A 58 0.14 -6.94 4.89
C LEU A 58 1.05 -5.72 4.77
N ILE A 59 2.27 -5.82 5.30
CA ILE A 59 3.28 -4.77 5.13
C ILE A 59 3.81 -4.80 3.69
N SER A 60 4.15 -3.64 3.14
CA SER A 60 4.83 -3.47 1.86
C SER A 60 6.08 -2.59 2.04
N GLY A 61 6.75 -2.23 0.95
CA GLY A 61 7.89 -1.33 0.98
C GLY A 61 8.31 -0.82 -0.40
N ASN A 62 9.12 0.22 -0.39
CA ASN A 62 9.71 0.91 -1.54
C ASN A 62 11.22 1.15 -1.29
N LEU A 63 11.87 1.96 -2.13
CA LEU A 63 13.32 2.16 -2.13
C LEU A 63 13.77 3.40 -1.35
N ASP A 64 13.04 4.51 -1.47
CA ASP A 64 13.34 5.78 -0.82
C ASP A 64 12.49 6.01 0.43
N ALA A 65 12.78 7.09 1.16
CA ALA A 65 12.13 7.39 2.45
C ALA A 65 10.83 8.20 2.34
N PRO A 66 10.69 9.19 1.42
CA PRO A 66 9.40 9.79 1.14
C PRO A 66 8.44 8.78 0.52
N GLU A 67 7.14 8.98 0.74
CA GLU A 67 6.09 8.04 0.32
C GLU A 67 5.01 8.77 -0.49
N GLY A 68 4.22 8.01 -1.26
CA GLY A 68 3.15 8.49 -2.14
C GLY A 68 1.87 8.96 -1.43
N GLY A 69 1.94 9.39 -0.17
CA GLY A 69 0.76 9.71 0.64
C GLY A 69 -0.13 10.83 0.08
N LEU A 70 0.46 11.83 -0.59
CA LEU A 70 -0.29 12.92 -1.22
C LEU A 70 -1.15 12.45 -2.41
N ASP A 71 -0.67 11.45 -3.18
CA ASP A 71 -1.45 10.85 -4.26
C ASP A 71 -2.71 10.17 -3.69
N ALA A 72 -2.57 9.42 -2.60
CA ALA A 72 -3.68 8.76 -1.93
C ALA A 72 -4.73 9.77 -1.44
N MET A 73 -4.30 10.87 -0.83
CA MET A 73 -5.22 11.93 -0.39
C MET A 73 -5.96 12.59 -1.56
N MET A 74 -5.26 12.86 -2.68
CA MET A 74 -5.89 13.39 -3.88
C MET A 74 -6.99 12.46 -4.39
N GLN A 75 -6.72 11.15 -4.47
CA GLN A 75 -7.73 10.17 -4.91
C GLN A 75 -8.93 10.12 -3.97
N VAL A 76 -8.71 10.16 -2.65
CA VAL A 76 -9.81 10.17 -1.66
C VAL A 76 -10.64 11.45 -1.75
N ALA A 77 -10.01 12.61 -1.99
CA ALA A 77 -10.72 13.88 -2.13
C ALA A 77 -11.52 13.97 -3.44
N ALA A 78 -11.02 13.37 -4.52
CA ALA A 78 -11.65 13.41 -5.84
C ALA A 78 -12.78 12.37 -6.02
N CYS A 79 -12.79 11.29 -5.23
CA CYS A 79 -13.72 10.16 -5.38
C CYS A 79 -14.67 10.06 -4.16
N PRO A 80 -15.90 10.62 -4.24
CA PRO A 80 -16.88 10.59 -3.14
C PRO A 80 -17.51 9.21 -2.88
#